data_AF-A0A919LSX7-F1
#
_entry.id   AF-A0A919LSX7-F1
#
_cell.length_a   1.000
_cell.length_b   1.000
_cell.length_c   1.000
_cell.angle_alpha   90.00
_cell.angle_beta   90.00
_cell.angle_gamma   90.00
#
_symmetry.space_group_name_H-M   'P 1'
#
loop_
_entity.id
_entity.type
_entity.pdbx_description
1 polymer ?
#
loop_
_entity_poly.entity_id
_entity_poly.type
_entity_poly.pdbx_seq_one_letter_code
_entity_poly.pdbx_strand_id
1 'polypeptide(L)'
;MKKQHYYTVMHWGTWQVESREGEIVAVKPVPWDKNPSRIGQSLPDAVTSQTRIRRPAVRAGYLQHGPASREGRGKEPFVEVSWEVATDLLARELRSVKARCGNEAIYGGSYGWASAGRFHHAQSQLHRFLKGFGGYTASTNTYSSAAGERILPHILGPLSPLHRQHTHFSELAGVSAVCRHRRTAAAQCQSTAAAPMTICSSTGWIRCRPTARGLSISVRCAMTSARCPTPSGWPFSRVPIPHCCWP
;
A
#
# COMPACT_ATOMS: atom_id res chain seq x y z
N MET A 1 27.60 -12.39 -24.47
CA MET A 1 26.97 -11.21 -23.82
C MET A 1 27.00 -11.40 -22.31
N LYS A 2 27.48 -10.42 -21.53
CA LYS A 2 27.58 -10.53 -20.06
C LYS A 2 26.20 -10.31 -19.43
N LYS A 3 25.73 -11.25 -18.62
CA LYS A 3 24.52 -11.11 -17.81
C LYS A 3 24.81 -10.11 -16.70
N GLN A 4 24.25 -8.90 -16.77
CA GLN A 4 24.36 -7.92 -15.69
C GLN A 4 23.27 -8.22 -14.68
N HIS A 5 23.68 -8.48 -13.44
CA HIS A 5 22.77 -8.69 -12.32
C HIS A 5 22.64 -7.39 -11.54
N TYR A 6 21.47 -6.76 -11.62
CA TYR A 6 21.17 -5.56 -10.88
C TYR A 6 20.38 -5.92 -9.62
N TYR A 7 20.64 -5.27 -8.49
CA TYR A 7 19.81 -5.44 -7.29
C TYR A 7 18.79 -4.32 -7.20
N THR A 8 17.60 -4.64 -6.71
CA THR A 8 16.54 -3.66 -6.41
C THR A 8 15.86 -4.00 -5.09
N VAL A 9 15.26 -2.98 -4.47
CA VAL A 9 14.50 -3.10 -3.21
C VAL A 9 13.10 -2.56 -3.43
N MET A 10 12.11 -3.28 -2.92
CA MET A 10 10.70 -2.89 -2.93
C MET A 10 10.06 -3.22 -1.59
N HIS A 11 8.79 -2.83 -1.39
CA HIS A 11 8.01 -3.16 -0.18
C HIS A 11 7.98 -4.68 0.10
N TRP A 12 8.19 -5.51 -0.92
CA TRP A 12 8.18 -6.97 -0.87
C TRP A 12 9.58 -7.60 -0.84
N GLY A 13 10.61 -6.86 -0.43
CA GLY A 13 11.96 -7.39 -0.17
C GLY A 13 13.03 -6.94 -1.16
N THR A 14 14.16 -7.62 -1.12
CA THR A 14 15.33 -7.37 -1.99
C THR A 14 15.39 -8.42 -3.09
N TRP A 15 15.66 -7.98 -4.32
CA TRP A 15 15.56 -8.82 -5.51
C TRP A 15 16.73 -8.62 -6.45
N GLN A 16 17.10 -9.69 -7.15
CA GLN A 16 18.05 -9.68 -8.26
C GLN A 16 17.25 -9.57 -9.57
N VAL A 17 17.52 -8.53 -10.33
CA VAL A 17 16.90 -8.22 -11.62
C VAL A 17 17.81 -8.70 -12.73
N GLU A 18 17.23 -9.46 -13.66
CA GLU A 18 17.84 -9.80 -14.92
C GLU A 18 17.21 -8.93 -16.01
N SER A 19 18.04 -8.19 -16.74
CA SER A 19 17.62 -7.36 -17.86
C SER A 19 18.32 -7.76 -19.14
N ARG A 20 17.63 -7.65 -20.28
CA ARG A 20 18.18 -7.85 -21.62
C ARG A 20 17.65 -6.77 -22.52
N GLU A 21 18.54 -6.06 -23.22
CA GLU A 21 18.17 -5.04 -24.22
C GLU A 21 17.24 -3.94 -23.66
N GLY A 22 17.44 -3.55 -22.39
CA GLY A 22 16.62 -2.53 -21.72
C GLY A 22 15.33 -3.06 -21.08
N GLU A 23 14.96 -4.31 -21.33
CA GLU A 23 13.76 -4.94 -20.78
C GLU A 23 14.07 -5.79 -19.55
N ILE A 24 13.16 -5.78 -18.57
CA ILE A 24 13.22 -6.65 -17.39
C ILE A 24 12.70 -8.02 -17.79
N VAL A 25 13.56 -9.04 -17.81
CA VAL A 25 13.18 -10.40 -18.22
C VAL A 25 12.88 -11.32 -17.04
N ALA A 26 13.48 -11.07 -15.88
CA ALA A 26 13.21 -11.85 -14.67
C ALA A 26 13.57 -11.09 -13.39
N VAL A 27 12.88 -11.43 -12.31
CA VAL A 27 13.14 -10.90 -10.96
C VAL A 27 13.20 -12.09 -10.01
N LYS A 28 14.39 -12.33 -9.46
CA LYS A 28 14.71 -13.49 -8.62
C LYS A 28 14.95 -13.08 -7.18
N PRO A 29 14.52 -13.89 -6.19
CA PRO A 29 14.89 -13.65 -4.81
C PRO A 29 16.41 -13.62 -4.64
N VAL A 30 16.89 -12.80 -3.71
CA VAL A 30 18.29 -12.85 -3.28
C VAL A 30 18.56 -14.12 -2.47
N PRO A 31 19.76 -14.73 -2.55
CA PRO A 31 20.01 -16.04 -1.96
C PRO A 31 19.99 -16.05 -0.41
N TRP A 32 20.11 -14.89 0.23
CA TRP A 32 20.05 -14.76 1.69
C TRP A 32 18.62 -14.57 2.22
N ASP A 33 17.64 -14.30 1.37
CA ASP A 33 16.24 -14.24 1.79
C ASP A 33 15.67 -15.66 1.86
N LYS A 34 15.41 -16.13 3.08
CA LYS A 34 14.89 -17.49 3.34
C LYS A 34 13.38 -17.62 3.13
N ASN A 35 12.65 -16.51 3.00
CA ASN A 35 11.20 -16.52 2.84
C ASN A 35 10.73 -15.36 1.92
N PRO A 36 11.12 -15.37 0.64
CA PRO A 36 10.81 -14.28 -0.27
C PRO A 36 9.32 -14.21 -0.60
N SER A 37 8.78 -12.99 -0.67
CA SER A 37 7.39 -12.77 -1.07
C SER A 37 7.18 -13.09 -2.55
N ARG A 38 6.18 -13.90 -2.90
CA ARG A 38 5.87 -14.18 -4.31
C ARG A 38 5.46 -12.94 -5.10
N ILE A 39 4.98 -11.88 -4.42
CA ILE A 39 4.51 -10.65 -5.06
C ILE A 39 5.64 -9.95 -5.83
N GLY A 40 6.89 -10.04 -5.38
CA GLY A 40 8.00 -9.37 -6.08
C GLY A 40 8.24 -9.86 -7.51
N GLN A 41 7.76 -11.07 -7.84
CA GLN A 41 7.83 -11.63 -9.20
C GLN A 41 6.86 -10.96 -10.18
N SER A 42 5.89 -10.16 -9.71
CA SER A 42 4.97 -9.42 -10.59
C SER A 42 5.58 -8.17 -11.22
N LEU A 43 6.83 -7.82 -10.86
CA LEU A 43 7.47 -6.58 -11.31
C LEU A 43 7.60 -6.47 -12.85
N PRO A 44 8.00 -7.52 -13.61
CA PRO A 44 8.08 -7.46 -15.07
C PRO A 44 6.73 -7.14 -15.72
N ASP A 45 5.65 -7.75 -15.23
CA ASP A 45 4.30 -7.51 -15.76
C ASP A 45 3.77 -6.12 -15.37
N ALA A 46 4.10 -5.65 -14.16
CA ALA A 46 3.66 -4.34 -13.68
C ALA A 46 4.21 -3.18 -14.53
N VAL A 47 5.42 -3.30 -15.08
CA VAL A 47 6.04 -2.24 -15.88
C VAL A 47 5.49 -2.18 -17.32
N THR A 48 5.08 -3.33 -17.88
CA THR A 48 4.59 -3.47 -19.27
C THR A 48 3.06 -3.65 -19.38
N SER A 49 2.35 -3.69 -18.26
CA SER A 49 0.89 -3.88 -18.18
C SER A 49 0.11 -2.98 -19.14
N GLN A 50 -0.99 -3.51 -19.68
CA GLN A 50 -1.97 -2.74 -20.48
C GLN A 50 -2.61 -1.59 -19.68
N THR A 51 -2.63 -1.67 -18.35
CA THR A 51 -3.15 -0.60 -17.47
C THR A 51 -2.10 0.47 -17.13
N ARG A 52 -0.89 0.40 -17.70
CA ARG A 52 0.15 1.40 -17.48
C ARG A 52 -0.24 2.72 -18.15
N ILE A 53 -0.28 3.80 -17.37
CA ILE A 53 -0.45 5.16 -17.89
C ILE A 53 0.80 5.52 -18.71
N ARG A 54 0.63 5.71 -20.03
CA ARG A 54 1.72 5.95 -20.99
C ARG A 54 2.01 7.42 -21.25
N ARG A 55 0.99 8.27 -21.20
CA ARG A 55 1.06 9.70 -21.47
C ARG A 55 0.19 10.50 -20.52
N PRO A 56 0.46 11.81 -20.33
CA PRO A 56 -0.49 12.71 -19.68
C PRO A 56 -1.83 12.67 -20.40
N ALA A 57 -2.92 12.64 -19.62
CA ALA A 57 -4.25 12.68 -20.17
C ALA A 57 -5.16 13.51 -19.27
N VAL A 58 -6.13 14.19 -19.88
CA VAL A 58 -7.08 15.05 -19.18
C VAL A 58 -8.48 14.62 -19.55
N ARG A 59 -9.37 14.57 -18.56
CA ARG A 59 -10.78 14.23 -18.75
C ARG A 59 -11.41 15.17 -19.77
N ALA A 60 -12.14 14.64 -20.75
CA ALA A 60 -12.70 15.39 -21.87
C ALA A 60 -13.52 16.62 -21.44
N GLY A 61 -14.45 16.46 -20.49
CA GLY A 61 -15.27 17.59 -20.01
C GLY A 61 -14.47 18.65 -19.27
N TYR A 62 -13.31 18.32 -18.69
CA TYR A 62 -12.42 19.31 -18.08
C TYR A 62 -11.71 20.13 -19.15
N LEU A 63 -11.26 19.50 -20.24
CA LEU A 63 -10.63 20.22 -21.35
C LEU A 63 -11.60 21.19 -22.03
N GLN A 64 -12.87 20.81 -22.16
CA GLN A 64 -13.88 21.60 -22.86
C GLN A 64 -14.46 22.74 -22.00
N HIS A 65 -14.66 22.49 -20.70
CA HIS A 65 -15.42 23.40 -19.83
C HIS A 65 -14.67 23.83 -18.57
N GLY A 66 -13.41 23.43 -18.43
CA GLY A 66 -12.54 23.81 -17.32
C GLY A 66 -12.99 23.25 -15.97
N PRO A 67 -12.61 23.90 -14.85
CA PRO A 67 -12.80 23.39 -13.49
C PRO A 67 -14.26 23.32 -13.03
N ALA A 68 -15.19 23.98 -13.74
CA ALA A 68 -16.62 23.91 -13.46
C ALA A 68 -17.24 22.55 -13.84
N SER A 69 -16.63 21.81 -14.77
CA SER A 69 -17.11 20.49 -15.15
C SER A 69 -16.78 19.47 -14.05
N ARG A 70 -17.80 19.05 -13.29
CA ARG A 70 -17.66 18.13 -12.14
C ARG A 70 -18.45 16.83 -12.30
N GLU A 71 -19.66 16.90 -12.83
CA GLU A 71 -20.62 15.77 -12.86
C GLU A 71 -20.17 14.56 -13.68
N GLY A 72 -19.26 14.75 -14.66
CA GLY A 72 -18.77 13.69 -15.54
C GLY A 72 -17.59 12.86 -14.99
N ARG A 73 -17.11 13.13 -13.77
CA ARG A 73 -15.98 12.39 -13.16
C ARG A 73 -16.31 10.90 -13.02
N GLY A 74 -15.40 10.04 -13.49
CA GLY A 74 -15.56 8.59 -13.47
C GLY A 74 -16.40 8.00 -14.60
N LYS A 75 -16.96 8.83 -15.49
CA LYS A 75 -17.80 8.39 -16.62
C LYS A 75 -17.23 8.80 -17.98
N GLU A 76 -16.61 9.98 -18.04
CA GLU A 76 -16.10 10.53 -19.28
C GLU A 76 -14.76 9.92 -19.72
N PRO A 77 -14.48 9.93 -21.04
CA PRO A 77 -13.19 9.54 -21.56
C PRO A 77 -12.09 10.55 -21.19
N PHE A 78 -10.86 10.08 -21.25
CA PHE A 78 -9.65 10.89 -21.15
C PHE A 78 -9.06 11.13 -22.53
N VAL A 79 -8.57 12.34 -22.75
CA VAL A 79 -7.88 12.73 -23.98
C VAL A 79 -6.39 12.86 -23.66
N GLU A 80 -5.54 12.14 -24.39
CA GLU A 80 -4.08 12.29 -24.27
C GLU A 80 -3.65 13.70 -24.70
N VAL A 81 -2.76 14.31 -23.93
CA VAL A 81 -2.23 15.65 -24.20
C VAL A 81 -0.71 15.65 -24.04
N SER A 82 -0.06 16.70 -24.55
CA SER A 82 1.38 16.87 -24.33
C SER A 82 1.69 17.23 -22.87
N TRP A 83 2.95 17.07 -22.48
CA TRP A 83 3.41 17.45 -21.14
C TRP A 83 3.25 18.95 -20.89
N GLU A 84 3.49 19.78 -21.91
CA GLU A 84 3.34 21.23 -21.87
C GLU A 84 1.89 21.59 -21.55
N VAL A 85 0.93 21.01 -22.27
CA VAL A 85 -0.50 21.25 -22.02
C VAL A 85 -0.90 20.82 -20.61
N ALA A 86 -0.49 19.63 -20.18
CA ALA A 86 -0.83 19.11 -18.84
C ALA A 86 -0.26 19.98 -17.72
N THR A 87 1.00 20.37 -17.83
CA THR A 87 1.68 21.19 -16.82
C THR A 87 1.17 22.64 -16.80
N ASP A 88 0.83 23.22 -17.96
CA ASP A 88 0.21 24.54 -18.05
C ASP A 88 -1.18 24.55 -17.44
N LEU A 89 -1.99 23.51 -17.64
CA LEU A 89 -3.30 23.39 -16.99
C LEU A 89 -3.16 23.31 -15.46
N LEU A 90 -2.23 22.46 -14.97
CA LEU A 90 -1.95 22.35 -13.55
C LEU A 90 -1.48 23.68 -12.94
N ALA A 91 -0.52 24.35 -13.59
CA ALA A 91 0.03 25.61 -13.12
C ALA A 91 -1.04 26.72 -13.10
N ARG A 92 -1.89 26.80 -14.13
CA ARG A 92 -3.01 27.75 -14.18
C ARG A 92 -3.98 27.54 -13.02
N GLU A 93 -4.40 26.31 -12.74
CA GLU A 93 -5.32 26.03 -11.64
C GLU A 93 -4.70 26.29 -10.27
N LEU A 94 -3.46 25.85 -10.03
CA LEU A 94 -2.80 26.11 -8.75
C LEU A 94 -2.67 27.60 -8.47
N ARG A 95 -2.33 28.42 -9.47
CA ARG A 95 -2.28 29.89 -9.33
C ARG A 95 -3.67 30.48 -9.13
N SER A 96 -4.68 30.02 -9.88
CA SER A 96 -6.07 30.49 -9.78
C SER A 96 -6.66 30.21 -8.40
N VAL A 97 -6.51 28.99 -7.88
CA VAL A 97 -6.97 28.61 -6.54
C VAL A 97 -6.27 29.43 -5.47
N LYS A 98 -4.94 29.56 -5.55
CA LYS A 98 -4.16 30.38 -4.61
C LYS A 98 -4.63 31.84 -4.60
N ALA A 99 -4.87 32.43 -5.77
CA ALA A 99 -5.31 33.82 -5.89
C ALA A 99 -6.73 34.03 -5.34
N ARG A 100 -7.64 33.07 -5.55
CA ARG A 100 -9.05 33.20 -5.16
C ARG A 100 -9.34 32.79 -3.72
N CYS A 101 -8.64 31.78 -3.20
CA CYS A 101 -9.00 31.08 -1.98
C CYS A 101 -7.84 30.91 -0.98
N GLY A 102 -6.62 31.34 -1.32
CA GLY A 102 -5.43 31.07 -0.50
C GLY A 102 -4.89 29.64 -0.67
N ASN A 103 -3.78 29.35 0.01
CA ASN A 103 -3.13 28.04 -0.06
C ASN A 103 -3.87 26.98 0.76
N GLU A 104 -4.67 27.39 1.75
CA GLU A 104 -5.48 26.56 2.63
C GLU A 104 -6.55 25.79 1.84
N ALA A 105 -6.97 26.32 0.67
CA ALA A 105 -7.89 25.64 -0.24
C ALA A 105 -7.24 24.48 -1.02
N ILE A 106 -5.90 24.36 -0.99
CA ILE A 106 -5.17 23.28 -1.64
C ILE A 106 -5.02 22.13 -0.65
N TYR A 107 -5.75 21.04 -0.83
CA TYR A 107 -5.57 19.83 -0.03
C TYR A 107 -4.41 18.99 -0.55
N GLY A 108 -3.36 18.84 0.25
CA GLY A 108 -2.13 18.15 -0.11
C GLY A 108 -1.82 16.91 0.74
N GLY A 109 -2.77 16.41 1.54
CA GLY A 109 -2.54 15.28 2.45
C GLY A 109 -2.08 13.99 1.75
N SER A 110 -2.64 13.69 0.56
CA SER A 110 -2.19 12.63 -0.36
C SER A 110 -1.81 11.30 0.32
N TYR A 111 -2.70 10.74 1.15
CA TYR A 111 -2.42 9.51 1.88
C TYR A 111 -2.24 8.32 0.92
N GLY A 112 -1.14 7.59 1.04
CA GLY A 112 -0.87 6.41 0.22
C GLY A 112 0.48 5.77 0.54
N TRP A 113 0.68 4.56 0.03
CA TRP A 113 1.86 3.72 0.28
C TRP A 113 3.08 4.08 -0.55
N ALA A 114 2.86 4.78 -1.68
CA ALA A 114 3.87 5.07 -2.68
C ALA A 114 4.73 3.83 -3.03
N SER A 115 5.94 4.07 -3.55
CA SER A 115 6.97 3.05 -3.71
C SER A 115 8.09 3.28 -2.70
N ALA A 116 8.77 2.22 -2.30
CA ALA A 116 9.96 2.31 -1.45
C ALA A 116 11.07 3.11 -2.16
N GLY A 117 11.66 4.07 -1.46
CA GLY A 117 12.77 4.88 -1.98
C GLY A 117 12.92 6.18 -1.20
N ARG A 118 14.14 6.55 -0.81
CA ARG A 118 14.36 7.73 0.05
C ARG A 118 14.14 9.05 -0.69
N PHE A 119 14.63 9.12 -1.93
CA PHE A 119 14.56 10.32 -2.76
C PHE A 119 13.25 10.37 -3.56
N HIS A 120 12.93 9.31 -4.32
CA HIS A 120 11.72 9.25 -5.16
C HIS A 120 10.43 8.91 -4.38
N HIS A 121 10.37 9.21 -3.08
CA HIS A 121 9.14 9.06 -2.29
C HIS A 121 8.11 10.10 -2.74
N ALA A 122 7.06 9.65 -3.45
CA ALA A 122 6.09 10.53 -4.12
C ALA A 122 5.45 11.57 -3.17
N GLN A 123 5.01 11.14 -1.99
CA GLN A 123 4.40 12.03 -1.00
C GLN A 123 5.41 13.09 -0.52
N SER A 124 6.67 12.72 -0.25
CA SER A 124 7.69 13.68 0.15
C SER A 124 7.95 14.74 -0.93
N GLN A 125 7.98 14.33 -2.20
CA GLN A 125 8.18 15.25 -3.33
C GLN A 125 6.99 16.19 -3.50
N LEU A 126 5.76 15.68 -3.41
CA LEU A 126 4.55 16.51 -3.43
C LEU A 126 4.55 17.54 -2.30
N HIS A 127 4.87 17.10 -1.08
CA HIS A 127 4.88 17.99 0.09
C HIS A 127 5.98 19.05 -0.02
N ARG A 128 7.15 18.70 -0.57
CA ARG A 128 8.22 19.66 -0.86
C ARG A 128 7.77 20.69 -1.89
N PHE A 129 7.15 20.24 -2.98
CA PHE A 129 6.63 21.11 -4.03
C PHE A 129 5.59 22.11 -3.49
N LEU A 130 4.56 21.61 -2.79
CA LEU A 130 3.49 22.47 -2.26
C LEU A 130 3.99 23.42 -1.15
N LYS A 131 4.95 23.01 -0.32
CA LYS A 131 5.62 23.92 0.63
C LYS A 131 6.35 25.06 -0.11
N GLY A 132 7.07 24.73 -1.18
CA GLY A 132 7.72 25.74 -2.05
C GLY A 132 6.73 26.65 -2.76
N PHE A 133 5.50 26.18 -3.00
CA PHE A 133 4.42 26.96 -3.62
C PHE A 133 3.69 27.90 -2.64
N GLY A 134 3.98 27.83 -1.34
CA GLY A 134 3.41 28.71 -0.31
C GLY A 134 2.59 27.98 0.77
N GLY A 135 2.61 26.65 0.80
CA GLY A 135 1.88 25.84 1.78
C GLY A 135 0.64 25.16 1.19
N TYR A 136 -0.05 24.40 2.04
CA TYR A 136 -1.25 23.63 1.69
C TYR A 136 -1.92 23.10 2.97
N THR A 137 -3.18 22.68 2.87
CA THR A 137 -3.87 21.95 3.94
C THR A 137 -3.44 20.48 3.97
N ALA A 138 -2.73 20.11 5.04
CA ALA A 138 -2.25 18.75 5.27
C ALA A 138 -3.31 17.88 5.98
N SER A 139 -3.08 16.56 5.98
CA SER A 139 -3.81 15.61 6.82
C SER A 139 -2.90 15.04 7.91
N THR A 140 -3.52 14.49 8.96
CA THR A 140 -2.82 13.79 10.05
C THR A 140 -3.40 12.39 10.22
N ASN A 141 -2.69 11.54 10.96
CA ASN A 141 -3.02 10.14 11.23
C ASN A 141 -2.93 9.23 9.98
N THR A 142 -3.30 7.96 10.18
CA THR A 142 -3.28 6.90 9.19
C THR A 142 -4.58 6.09 9.19
N TYR A 143 -4.90 5.43 8.08
CA TYR A 143 -6.01 4.47 8.04
C TYR A 143 -5.73 3.19 8.85
N SER A 144 -4.47 2.96 9.25
CA SER A 144 -4.05 1.75 9.94
C SER A 144 -4.18 1.85 11.45
N SER A 145 -3.82 2.99 12.05
CA SER A 145 -3.66 3.12 13.51
C SER A 145 -4.19 4.42 14.11
N ALA A 146 -5.04 5.19 13.41
CA ALA A 146 -5.52 6.50 13.88
C ALA A 146 -6.04 6.51 15.33
N ALA A 147 -6.91 5.57 15.71
CA ALA A 147 -7.45 5.53 17.07
C ALA A 147 -6.34 5.27 18.12
N GLY A 148 -5.43 4.34 17.81
CA GLY A 148 -4.28 4.01 18.66
C GLY A 148 -3.31 5.19 18.82
N GLU A 149 -3.03 5.90 17.72
CA GLU A 149 -2.16 7.09 17.71
C GLU A 149 -2.71 8.22 18.60
N ARG A 150 -4.03 8.27 18.80
CA ARG A 150 -4.68 9.27 19.66
C ARG A 150 -4.79 8.84 21.12
N ILE A 151 -5.16 7.59 21.40
CA ILE A 151 -5.41 7.16 22.78
C ILE A 151 -4.14 6.77 23.54
N LEU A 152 -3.19 6.09 22.89
CA LEU A 152 -2.04 5.49 23.59
C LEU A 152 -1.10 6.49 24.26
N PRO A 153 -0.84 7.70 23.73
CA PRO A 153 -0.06 8.71 24.42
C PRO A 153 -0.58 9.06 25.83
N HIS A 154 -1.87 8.87 26.08
CA HIS A 154 -2.49 9.15 27.38
C HIS A 154 -2.49 7.95 28.34
N ILE A 155 -2.06 6.77 27.89
CA ILE A 155 -2.09 5.53 28.69
C ILE A 155 -0.68 4.97 28.88
N LEU A 156 0.05 4.76 27.79
CA LEU A 156 1.35 4.07 27.76
C LEU A 156 2.48 4.93 27.20
N GLY A 157 2.15 5.96 26.41
CA GLY A 157 3.10 6.80 25.71
C GLY A 157 2.96 6.71 24.18
N PRO A 158 3.87 7.37 23.44
CA PRO A 158 3.77 7.49 22.00
C PRO A 158 3.76 6.13 21.29
N LEU A 159 2.95 6.01 20.23
CA LEU A 159 2.82 4.76 19.48
C LEU A 159 4.06 4.39 18.64
N SER A 160 4.84 5.38 18.19
CA SER A 160 5.96 5.11 17.29
C SER A 160 7.07 4.24 17.90
N PRO A 161 7.53 4.44 19.15
CA PRO A 161 8.43 3.51 19.82
C PRO A 161 7.83 2.11 19.98
N LEU A 162 6.56 2.03 20.37
CA LEU A 162 5.84 0.76 20.58
C LEU A 162 5.73 -0.09 19.31
N HIS A 163 5.67 0.54 18.13
CA HIS A 163 5.66 -0.15 16.84
C HIS A 163 7.05 -0.61 16.35
N ARG A 164 8.13 -0.03 16.88
CA ARG A 164 9.50 -0.32 16.40
C ARG A 164 10.23 -1.30 17.30
N GLN A 165 9.82 -1.40 18.55
CA GLN A 165 10.49 -2.19 19.57
C GLN A 165 9.55 -3.28 20.05
N HIS A 166 9.88 -4.52 19.70
CA HIS A 166 9.19 -5.70 20.17
C HIS A 166 10.20 -6.61 20.88
N THR A 167 9.73 -7.36 21.87
CA THR A 167 10.53 -8.41 22.51
C THR A 167 11.08 -9.37 21.44
N HIS A 168 12.38 -9.62 21.49
CA HIS A 168 13.05 -10.42 20.47
C HIS A 168 12.49 -11.85 20.41
N PHE A 169 12.45 -12.45 19.22
CA PHE A 169 11.89 -13.79 19.04
C PHE A 169 12.64 -14.86 19.84
N SER A 170 13.95 -14.70 20.10
CA SER A 170 14.71 -15.62 20.97
C SER A 170 14.16 -15.66 22.39
N GLU A 171 13.86 -14.48 22.95
CA GLU A 171 13.31 -14.35 24.30
C GLU A 171 11.92 -14.99 24.36
N LEU A 172 11.06 -14.64 23.39
CA LEU A 172 9.73 -15.23 23.31
C LEU A 172 9.79 -16.76 23.21
N ALA A 173 10.70 -17.31 22.41
CA ALA A 173 10.89 -18.75 22.25
C ALA A 173 11.46 -19.44 23.50
N GLY A 174 12.30 -18.75 24.28
CA GLY A 174 12.93 -19.28 25.48
C GLY A 174 12.01 -19.32 26.70
N VAL A 175 11.11 -18.33 26.85
CA VAL A 175 10.34 -18.15 28.11
C VAL A 175 8.82 -18.27 27.95
N SER A 176 8.28 -18.17 26.74
CA SER A 176 6.82 -18.11 26.56
C SER A 176 6.21 -19.52 26.54
N ALA A 177 5.44 -19.86 27.56
CA ALA A 177 4.63 -21.08 27.56
C ALA A 177 3.41 -20.99 26.63
N VAL A 178 2.91 -19.76 26.38
CA VAL A 178 1.68 -19.49 25.63
C VAL A 178 1.81 -18.20 24.82
N CYS A 179 1.53 -18.26 23.51
CA CYS A 179 1.43 -17.08 22.65
C CYS A 179 -0.02 -16.89 22.17
N ARG A 180 -0.67 -15.78 22.57
CA ARG A 180 -2.04 -15.44 22.17
C ARG A 180 -2.04 -14.32 21.13
N HIS A 181 -2.66 -14.59 19.98
CA HIS A 181 -2.92 -13.58 18.95
C HIS A 181 -4.36 -13.10 19.07
N ARG A 182 -4.59 -11.79 19.14
CA ARG A 182 -5.94 -11.19 19.16
C ARG A 182 -6.12 -10.30 17.93
N ARG A 183 -7.00 -10.72 17.01
CA ARG A 183 -7.27 -10.02 15.75
C ARG A 183 -5.99 -9.78 14.93
N THR A 184 -5.10 -10.77 14.88
CA THR A 184 -3.81 -10.68 14.18
C THR A 184 -3.59 -11.91 13.30
N ALA A 185 -3.21 -11.70 12.04
CA ALA A 185 -2.77 -12.76 11.12
C ALA A 185 -1.24 -12.70 10.97
N ALA A 186 -0.51 -13.23 11.95
CA ALA A 186 0.95 -13.03 12.07
C ALA A 186 1.76 -13.48 10.84
N ALA A 187 1.39 -14.60 10.21
CA ALA A 187 2.04 -15.11 9.00
C ALA A 187 1.88 -14.19 7.77
N GLN A 188 0.83 -13.37 7.75
CA GLN A 188 0.58 -12.41 6.67
C GLN A 188 1.20 -11.04 6.98
N CYS A 189 1.29 -10.68 8.27
CA CYS A 189 2.00 -9.48 8.74
C CYS A 189 3.50 -9.52 8.47
N GLN A 190 4.16 -10.69 8.49
CA GLN A 190 5.59 -10.81 8.16
C GLN A 190 5.88 -10.53 6.68
N SER A 191 4.91 -10.81 5.81
CA SER A 191 5.01 -10.62 4.35
C SER A 191 4.60 -9.21 3.90
N THR A 192 4.04 -8.41 4.81
CA THR A 192 3.51 -7.09 4.50
C THR A 192 3.99 -6.03 5.49
N ALA A 193 5.01 -5.27 5.10
CA ALA A 193 4.97 -3.85 5.42
C ALA A 193 3.70 -3.32 4.74
N ALA A 194 2.69 -3.10 5.58
CA ALA A 194 1.25 -3.11 5.35
C ALA A 194 0.63 -3.03 3.92
N ALA A 195 -0.38 -3.87 3.73
CA ALA A 195 -1.49 -3.65 2.81
C ALA A 195 -2.78 -4.15 3.48
N PRO A 196 -3.96 -3.57 3.21
CA PRO A 196 -5.21 -4.14 3.69
C PRO A 196 -5.56 -5.32 2.78
N MET A 197 -5.20 -6.52 3.19
CA MET A 197 -5.83 -7.73 2.67
C MET A 197 -6.82 -8.25 3.72
N THR A 198 -7.98 -8.68 3.23
CA THR A 198 -9.09 -9.26 3.99
C THR A 198 -8.60 -10.07 5.18
N ILE A 199 -8.83 -9.54 6.38
CA ILE A 199 -8.42 -10.17 7.63
C ILE A 199 -9.33 -11.40 7.82
N CYS A 200 -8.78 -12.60 7.60
CA CYS A 200 -9.38 -13.80 8.17
C CYS A 200 -9.08 -13.76 9.67
N SER A 201 -10.02 -13.25 10.46
CA SER A 201 -9.87 -13.11 11.91
C SER A 201 -9.98 -14.48 12.59
N SER A 202 -8.89 -15.23 12.69
CA SER A 202 -8.86 -16.41 13.54
C SER A 202 -8.31 -16.05 14.93
N THR A 203 -9.02 -16.49 15.97
CA THR A 203 -8.44 -16.60 17.31
C THR A 203 -7.82 -17.98 17.39
N GLY A 204 -6.50 -18.06 17.53
CA GLY A 204 -5.76 -19.33 17.48
C GLY A 204 -4.67 -19.43 18.54
N TRP A 205 -4.33 -20.66 18.92
CA TRP A 205 -3.23 -20.97 19.83
C TRP A 205 -2.09 -21.61 19.05
N ILE A 206 -0.87 -21.10 19.24
CA ILE A 206 0.35 -21.70 18.69
C ILE A 206 1.12 -22.30 19.87
N ARG A 207 1.43 -23.60 19.80
CA ARG A 207 2.35 -24.25 20.74
C ARG A 207 3.73 -24.22 20.11
N CYS A 208 4.64 -23.43 20.67
CA CYS A 208 6.03 -23.41 20.27
C CYS A 208 6.73 -24.65 20.84
N ARG A 209 7.37 -25.47 20.00
CA ARG A 209 8.33 -26.49 20.45
C ARG A 209 9.72 -26.12 19.95
N PRO A 210 10.74 -26.07 20.83
CA PRO A 210 12.12 -25.95 20.38
C PRO A 210 12.48 -27.19 19.55
N THR A 211 13.16 -27.00 18.41
CA THR A 211 13.83 -28.10 17.72
C THR A 211 15.28 -27.71 17.45
N ALA A 212 16.16 -28.71 17.30
CA ALA A 212 17.60 -28.55 17.09
C ALA A 212 17.98 -27.75 15.82
N ARG A 213 17.02 -27.39 14.95
CA ARG A 213 17.23 -26.61 13.72
C ARG A 213 16.49 -25.26 13.69
N GLY A 214 15.93 -24.82 14.82
CA GLY A 214 15.11 -23.60 14.92
C GLY A 214 13.63 -23.85 15.25
N LEU A 215 12.85 -22.77 15.30
CA LEU A 215 11.44 -22.78 15.76
C LEU A 215 10.54 -23.52 14.76
N SER A 216 9.90 -24.62 15.18
CA SER A 216 8.81 -25.24 14.42
C SER A 216 7.48 -24.67 14.91
N ILE A 217 6.76 -23.99 14.01
CA ILE A 217 5.47 -23.35 14.30
C ILE A 217 4.35 -24.30 13.85
N SER A 218 3.70 -24.97 14.80
CA SER A 218 2.44 -25.69 14.53
C SER A 218 1.25 -24.83 14.95
N VAL A 219 0.43 -24.40 13.98
CA VAL A 219 -0.79 -23.64 14.23
C VAL A 219 -1.95 -24.61 14.45
N ARG A 220 -2.56 -24.63 15.65
CA ARG A 220 -3.91 -25.19 15.82
C ARG A 220 -4.90 -24.04 15.74
N CYS A 221 -5.54 -23.92 14.58
CA CYS A 221 -6.70 -23.06 14.43
C CYS A 221 -7.85 -23.70 15.23
N ALA A 222 -8.42 -22.99 16.20
CA ALA A 222 -9.73 -23.34 16.72
C ALA A 222 -10.74 -22.96 15.63
N MET A 223 -11.01 -23.89 14.71
CA MET A 223 -12.12 -23.73 13.78
C MET A 223 -13.41 -23.86 14.60
N THR A 224 -14.05 -22.74 14.93
CA THR A 224 -15.50 -22.75 15.13
C THR A 224 -16.12 -23.17 13.81
N SER A 225 -16.90 -24.24 13.84
CA SER A 225 -17.45 -24.97 12.70
C SER A 225 -18.22 -24.07 11.72
N ALA A 226 -17.54 -23.57 10.70
CA ALA A 226 -18.15 -23.18 9.44
C ALA A 226 -17.17 -23.58 8.34
N ARG A 227 -17.50 -24.62 7.59
CA ARG A 227 -16.70 -25.08 6.44
C ARG A 227 -16.63 -23.93 5.42
N CYS A 228 -15.44 -23.39 5.16
CA CYS A 228 -15.21 -22.63 3.93
C CYS A 228 -15.22 -23.61 2.75
N PRO A 229 -16.03 -23.41 1.71
CA PRO A 229 -15.98 -24.24 0.50
C PRO A 229 -14.67 -23.98 -0.26
N THR A 230 -14.09 -25.03 -0.83
CA THR A 230 -12.97 -24.98 -1.78
C THR A 230 -13.39 -24.28 -3.08
N PRO A 231 -12.45 -23.61 -3.80
CA PRO A 231 -12.76 -22.86 -5.01
C PRO A 231 -12.86 -23.81 -6.21
N SER A 232 -14.02 -24.45 -6.37
CA SER A 232 -14.39 -25.11 -7.63
C SER A 232 -15.87 -24.86 -7.90
N GLY A 233 -16.15 -23.91 -8.79
CA GLY A 233 -17.49 -23.64 -9.32
C GLY A 233 -18.28 -22.58 -8.54
N TRP A 234 -18.29 -21.35 -9.04
CA TRP A 234 -19.37 -20.39 -8.80
C TRP A 234 -19.99 -20.03 -10.15
N PRO A 235 -21.27 -20.38 -10.41
CA PRO A 235 -22.02 -19.71 -11.47
C PRO A 235 -22.43 -18.33 -10.96
N PHE A 236 -22.33 -17.33 -11.83
CA PHE A 236 -22.85 -15.98 -11.58
C PHE A 236 -24.36 -16.03 -11.34
N SER A 237 -24.81 -15.57 -10.18
CA SER A 237 -26.17 -15.08 -10.01
C SER A 237 -26.17 -13.81 -9.16
N ARG A 238 -26.79 -12.76 -9.72
CA ARG A 238 -26.93 -11.42 -9.14
C ARG A 238 -27.82 -11.50 -7.90
N VAL A 239 -27.39 -10.89 -6.79
CA VAL A 239 -28.23 -10.62 -5.62
C VAL A 239 -28.34 -9.10 -5.45
N PRO A 240 -29.54 -8.53 -5.27
CA PRO A 240 -29.76 -7.08 -5.24
C PRO A 240 -29.37 -6.46 -3.89
N ILE A 241 -28.87 -5.22 -3.93
CA ILE A 241 -28.47 -4.42 -2.77
C ILE A 241 -29.72 -3.69 -2.23
N PRO A 242 -30.10 -3.85 -0.94
CA PRO A 242 -31.17 -3.05 -0.36
C PRO A 242 -30.67 -1.65 0.02
N HIS A 243 -31.48 -0.64 -0.33
CA HIS A 243 -31.30 0.77 0.01
C HIS A 243 -31.31 0.97 1.53
N CYS A 244 -30.28 1.67 2.05
CA CYS A 244 -30.30 2.22 3.41
C CYS A 244 -30.72 3.69 3.34
N CYS A 245 -31.95 3.98 3.76
CA CYS A 245 -32.35 5.32 4.20
C CYS A 245 -31.64 5.63 5.52
N TRP A 246 -31.07 6.83 5.64
CA TRP A 246 -30.62 7.40 6.91
C TRP A 246 -31.66 8.42 7.40
N PRO A 247 -31.95 8.49 8.71
CA PRO A 247 -32.58 9.67 9.31
C PRO A 247 -31.63 10.87 9.33
#